data_AF-A0A2V5WZS7-F1
#
_entry.id   AF-A0A2V5WZS7-F1
#
_cell.length_a   1.000
_cell.length_b   1.000
_cell.length_c   1.000
_cell.angle_alpha   90.00
_cell.angle_beta   90.00
_cell.angle_gamma   90.00
#
_symmetry.space_group_name_H-M   'P 1'
#
loop_
_entity.id
_entity.type
_entity.pdbx_description
1 polymer ?
#
loop_
_entity_poly.entity_id
_entity_poly.type
_entity_poly.pdbx_seq_one_letter_code
_entity_poly.pdbx_strand_id
1 'polypeptide(L)'
;MKRALQFSLLLNVLLLGFAWRRSAHPRPILRQLRTEVGEPLKNSFQRISRSQTAAPQPPTPWDALEAALPAEFIARLRAIGCPEQTIRDIVTFRLCREYRNQWLGVEDDAARSWNYTRNRDQREWRNQNHERTELRNEMISTSESLLNESWGTLTTTLLGWPEGGNQMAFLPVEKRRQIRELDERYRFLGEELERWRFTGDLDADDLTLMREWDLQKRAELETMLSPQDLKEYLYRQSPAADYVRNNLPPAKSEGEFRGMVKVALELEMSNTLDSPAGRYGLADPGPADVQRDRQQRKAAFDQRLKEVLGEERVAQQQAEEQARERQQSQQKERAELVRTAESAGVNAEEAGRFYDRLKELEPDLNTKFEELEKSLTGTPEEKQKQMEAAVKQDLERIAVETLGDKGRAIVEKMADRGK
;
A
#
# COMPACT_ATOMS: atom_id res chain seq x y z
N MET A 1 -16.34 31.11 13.47
CA MET A 1 -15.86 29.93 12.69
C MET A 1 -14.62 30.21 11.84
N LYS A 2 -14.52 31.33 11.09
CA LYS A 2 -13.31 31.65 10.30
C LYS A 2 -12.02 31.92 11.11
N ARG A 3 -12.13 32.32 12.40
CA ARG A 3 -10.98 32.67 13.27
C ARG A 3 -10.41 31.49 14.09
N ALA A 4 -11.27 30.60 14.59
CA ALA A 4 -10.84 29.31 15.15
C ALA A 4 -10.14 28.42 14.10
N LEU A 5 -10.57 28.52 12.83
CA LEU A 5 -9.86 27.90 11.71
C LEU A 5 -8.47 28.52 11.53
N GLN A 6 -8.31 29.85 11.64
CA GLN A 6 -7.02 30.54 11.56
C GLN A 6 -6.08 30.19 12.70
N PHE A 7 -6.58 29.89 13.90
CA PHE A 7 -5.74 29.46 15.03
C PHE A 7 -5.27 28.01 14.86
N SER A 8 -6.16 27.10 14.44
CA SER A 8 -5.74 25.75 14.05
C SER A 8 -4.81 25.81 12.83
N LEU A 9 -5.01 26.78 11.92
CA LEU A 9 -4.17 26.99 10.75
C LEU A 9 -2.81 27.58 11.16
N LEU A 10 -2.71 28.46 12.15
CA LEU A 10 -1.46 29.02 12.65
C LEU A 10 -0.68 28.01 13.49
N LEU A 11 -1.35 27.21 14.32
CA LEU A 11 -0.74 26.10 15.03
C LEU A 11 -0.29 25.01 14.05
N ASN A 12 -1.13 24.66 13.07
CA ASN A 12 -0.77 23.71 12.02
C ASN A 12 0.27 24.28 11.05
N VAL A 13 0.32 25.59 10.78
CA VAL A 13 1.35 26.26 9.96
C VAL A 13 2.65 26.45 10.74
N LEU A 14 2.60 26.59 12.06
CA LEU A 14 3.80 26.49 12.92
C LEU A 14 4.35 25.05 12.91
N LEU A 15 3.48 24.04 13.01
CA LEU A 15 3.87 22.63 12.93
C LEU A 15 4.29 22.19 11.51
N LEU A 16 3.63 22.67 10.44
CA LEU A 16 3.97 22.41 9.04
C LEU A 16 5.16 23.27 8.55
N GLY A 17 5.29 24.51 9.01
CA GLY A 17 6.44 25.37 8.72
C GLY A 17 7.73 24.78 9.30
N PHE A 18 7.64 24.12 10.45
CA PHE A 18 8.73 23.31 11.01
C PHE A 18 9.02 22.03 10.18
N ALA A 19 8.02 21.45 9.52
CA ALA A 19 8.19 20.29 8.64
C ALA A 19 8.73 20.66 7.24
N TRP A 20 8.40 21.84 6.71
CA TRP A 20 8.78 22.26 5.36
C TRP A 20 10.24 22.75 5.27
N ARG A 21 10.80 23.24 6.38
CA ARG A 21 12.23 23.58 6.49
C ARG A 21 13.17 22.36 6.44
N ARG A 22 12.61 21.14 6.38
CA ARG A 22 13.35 19.88 6.28
C ARG A 22 13.82 19.51 4.86
N SER A 23 13.43 20.26 3.83
CA SER A 23 13.77 19.90 2.43
C SER A 23 15.03 20.54 1.84
N ALA A 24 15.82 21.26 2.63
CA ALA A 24 17.12 21.76 2.18
C ALA A 24 18.16 21.55 3.28
N HIS A 25 18.71 20.33 3.36
CA HIS A 25 20.13 20.04 3.63
C HIS A 25 20.33 18.52 3.76
N PRO A 26 20.93 17.85 2.77
CA PRO A 26 21.47 16.51 2.99
C PRO A 26 22.63 16.64 3.98
N ARG A 27 22.45 16.17 5.22
CA ARG A 27 23.58 15.99 6.12
C ARG A 27 24.48 14.91 5.52
N PRO A 28 25.78 15.18 5.25
CA PRO A 28 26.69 14.14 4.82
C PRO A 28 26.78 13.09 5.92
N ILE A 29 26.47 11.85 5.57
CA ILE A 29 26.72 10.70 6.43
C ILE A 29 28.23 10.66 6.66
N LEU A 30 28.65 10.96 7.88
CA LEU A 30 30.01 10.78 8.33
C LEU A 30 30.28 9.27 8.30
N ARG A 31 30.96 8.80 7.24
CA ARG A 31 31.54 7.46 7.19
C ARG A 31 32.43 7.33 8.42
N GLN A 32 31.99 6.57 9.42
CA GLN A 32 32.88 6.07 10.43
C GLN A 32 33.98 5.30 9.70
N LEU A 33 35.23 5.74 9.87
CA LEU A 33 36.38 4.96 9.45
C LEU A 33 36.27 3.61 10.13
N ARG A 34 36.17 2.57 9.30
CA ARG A 34 36.23 1.18 9.71
C ARG A 34 37.56 1.00 10.44
N THR A 35 37.46 0.77 11.75
CA THR A 35 38.58 0.37 12.60
C THR A 35 39.30 -0.81 11.95
N GLU A 36 40.62 -0.74 12.04
CA GLU A 36 41.57 -1.62 11.40
C GLU A 36 41.20 -3.09 11.54
N VAL A 37 41.26 -3.80 10.42
CA VAL A 37 41.16 -5.25 10.33
C VAL A 37 42.31 -5.82 11.15
N GLY A 38 42.00 -6.24 12.38
CA GLY A 38 42.88 -7.08 13.18
C GLY A 38 43.27 -8.31 12.37
N GLU A 39 44.56 -8.66 12.46
CA GLU A 39 45.20 -9.77 11.78
C GLU A 39 44.34 -11.06 11.82
N PRO A 40 44.25 -11.80 10.70
CA PRO A 40 43.60 -13.09 10.72
C PRO A 40 44.45 -14.04 11.57
N LEU A 41 43.93 -14.39 12.75
CA LEU A 41 44.34 -15.59 13.47
C LEU A 41 44.33 -16.76 12.48
N LYS A 42 45.52 -17.33 12.27
CA LYS A 42 45.77 -18.54 11.48
C LYS A 42 45.00 -19.70 12.11
N ASN A 43 43.73 -19.85 11.78
CA ASN A 43 42.98 -21.07 11.99
C ASN A 43 43.41 -22.07 10.92
N SER A 44 44.40 -22.88 11.30
CA SER A 44 44.82 -24.12 10.64
C SER A 44 43.74 -25.20 10.74
N PHE A 45 42.57 -24.96 10.16
CA PHE A 45 41.74 -26.07 9.69
C PHE A 45 42.23 -26.41 8.28
N GLN A 46 43.18 -27.34 8.20
CA GLN A 46 43.46 -28.08 6.98
C GLN A 46 42.14 -28.70 6.52
N ARG A 47 41.48 -27.99 5.59
CA ARG A 47 40.41 -28.56 4.78
C ARG A 47 41.11 -29.59 3.91
N ILE A 48 41.13 -30.83 4.38
CA ILE A 48 41.42 -31.99 3.55
C ILE A 48 40.31 -32.01 2.52
N SER A 49 40.55 -31.36 1.38
CA SER A 49 39.78 -31.53 0.16
C SER A 49 40.04 -32.95 -0.32
N ARG A 50 39.37 -33.90 0.33
CA ARG A 50 39.21 -35.25 -0.20
C ARG A 50 38.18 -35.11 -1.32
N SER A 51 38.68 -34.95 -2.53
CA SER A 51 37.93 -35.19 -3.76
C SER A 51 37.47 -36.64 -3.74
N GLN A 52 36.39 -36.92 -3.02
CA GLN A 52 35.67 -38.17 -3.21
C GLN A 52 34.98 -38.01 -4.55
N THR A 53 35.58 -38.60 -5.57
CA THR A 53 34.86 -39.02 -6.78
C THR A 53 33.75 -39.94 -6.29
N ALA A 54 32.55 -39.37 -6.08
CA ALA A 54 31.38 -40.11 -5.64
C ALA A 54 31.05 -41.13 -6.73
N ALA A 55 31.27 -42.40 -6.44
CA ALA A 55 30.69 -43.47 -7.23
C ALA A 55 29.16 -43.27 -7.27
N PRO A 56 28.48 -43.48 -8.40
CA PRO A 56 27.04 -43.32 -8.50
C PRO A 56 26.39 -44.26 -7.48
N GLN A 57 25.69 -43.70 -6.49
CA GLN A 57 24.92 -44.51 -5.54
C GLN A 57 23.83 -45.26 -6.32
N PRO A 58 23.51 -46.51 -5.94
CA PRO A 58 22.39 -47.21 -6.56
C PRO A 58 21.12 -46.38 -6.34
N PRO A 59 20.26 -46.23 -7.36
CA PRO A 59 19.06 -45.42 -7.26
C PRO A 59 18.22 -45.94 -6.10
N THR A 60 18.03 -45.09 -5.10
CA THR A 60 17.14 -45.39 -3.99
C THR A 60 15.71 -45.48 -4.55
N PRO A 61 14.79 -46.22 -3.88
CA PRO A 61 13.38 -46.20 -4.26
C PRO A 61 12.77 -44.79 -4.23
N TRP A 62 13.39 -43.86 -3.49
CA TRP A 62 13.04 -42.44 -3.50
C TRP A 62 13.44 -41.72 -4.79
N ASP A 63 14.60 -42.02 -5.38
CA ASP A 63 15.01 -41.44 -6.66
C ASP A 63 14.04 -41.81 -7.78
N ALA A 64 13.50 -43.02 -7.75
CA ALA A 64 12.46 -43.47 -8.68
C ALA A 64 11.09 -42.80 -8.47
N LEU A 65 10.79 -42.37 -7.23
CA LEU A 65 9.60 -41.59 -6.89
C LEU A 65 9.77 -40.11 -7.29
N GLU A 66 10.94 -39.54 -7.04
CA GLU A 66 11.27 -38.16 -7.36
C GLU A 66 11.36 -37.92 -8.86
N ALA A 67 11.82 -38.89 -9.66
CA ALA A 67 11.87 -38.75 -11.12
C ALA A 67 10.50 -38.83 -11.82
N ALA A 68 9.42 -39.18 -11.10
CA ALA A 68 8.09 -39.34 -11.69
C ALA A 68 7.40 -37.99 -11.96
N LEU A 69 6.55 -37.96 -13.00
CA LEU A 69 5.65 -36.83 -13.28
C LEU A 69 4.76 -36.53 -12.06
N PRO A 70 4.34 -35.27 -11.82
CA PRO A 70 3.58 -34.91 -10.62
C PRO A 70 2.33 -35.78 -10.36
N ALA A 71 1.59 -36.15 -11.40
CA ALA A 71 0.41 -37.03 -11.29
C ALA A 71 0.77 -38.47 -10.89
N GLU A 72 1.85 -39.02 -11.43
CA GLU A 72 2.35 -40.35 -11.07
C GLU A 72 2.92 -40.36 -9.65
N PHE A 73 3.59 -39.28 -9.25
CA PHE A 73 4.10 -39.10 -7.91
C PHE A 73 2.97 -39.13 -6.87
N ILE A 74 1.86 -38.41 -7.12
CA ILE A 74 0.66 -38.45 -6.28
C ILE A 74 0.10 -39.88 -6.19
N ALA A 75 -0.06 -40.57 -7.33
CA ALA A 75 -0.59 -41.93 -7.35
C ALA A 75 0.27 -42.92 -6.53
N ARG A 76 1.60 -42.80 -6.63
CA ARG A 76 2.54 -43.62 -5.86
C ARG A 76 2.51 -43.30 -4.37
N LEU A 77 2.41 -42.02 -3.98
CA LEU A 77 2.26 -41.64 -2.57
C LEU A 77 0.96 -42.16 -1.96
N ARG A 78 -0.15 -42.13 -2.72
CA ARG A 78 -1.42 -42.74 -2.30
C ARG A 78 -1.30 -44.26 -2.16
N ALA A 79 -0.59 -44.92 -3.06
CA ALA A 79 -0.36 -46.37 -3.00
C ALA A 79 0.48 -46.79 -1.78
N ILE A 80 1.36 -45.92 -1.29
CA ILE A 80 2.15 -46.13 -0.06
C ILE A 80 1.31 -45.92 1.22
N GLY A 81 0.12 -45.32 1.10
CA GLY A 81 -0.77 -45.04 2.23
C GLY A 81 -0.47 -43.71 2.94
N CYS A 82 0.19 -42.77 2.26
CA CYS A 82 0.42 -41.44 2.81
C CYS A 82 -0.92 -40.69 3.02
N PRO A 83 -1.09 -39.96 4.14
CA PRO A 83 -2.27 -39.12 4.34
C PRO A 83 -2.42 -38.06 3.25
N GLU A 84 -3.65 -37.80 2.80
CA GLU A 84 -3.91 -36.87 1.68
C GLU A 84 -3.45 -35.42 1.99
N GLN A 85 -3.48 -35.00 3.27
CA GLN A 85 -2.91 -33.71 3.68
C GLN A 85 -1.41 -33.66 3.43
N THR A 86 -0.66 -34.70 3.84
CA THR A 86 0.78 -34.77 3.60
C THR A 86 1.13 -34.84 2.12
N ILE A 87 0.30 -35.51 1.31
CA ILE A 87 0.48 -35.54 -0.15
C ILE A 87 0.33 -34.13 -0.74
N ARG A 88 -0.72 -33.40 -0.34
CA ARG A 88 -0.93 -32.01 -0.77
C ARG A 88 0.28 -31.14 -0.43
N ASP A 89 0.75 -31.20 0.81
CA ASP A 89 1.87 -30.38 1.27
C ASP A 89 3.15 -30.67 0.47
N ILE A 90 3.52 -31.95 0.34
CA ILE A 90 4.73 -32.36 -0.38
C ILE A 90 4.64 -31.94 -1.85
N VAL A 91 3.50 -32.15 -2.50
CA VAL A 91 3.32 -31.80 -3.92
C VAL A 91 3.36 -30.30 -4.13
N THR A 92 2.69 -29.51 -3.29
CA THR A 92 2.72 -28.05 -3.41
C THR A 92 4.13 -27.50 -3.18
N PHE A 93 4.85 -27.97 -2.15
CA PHE A 93 6.24 -27.54 -1.92
C PHE A 93 7.17 -27.94 -3.07
N ARG A 94 6.97 -29.13 -3.65
CA ARG A 94 7.74 -29.59 -4.80
C ARG A 94 7.54 -28.68 -6.01
N LEU A 95 6.30 -28.37 -6.37
CA LEU A 95 5.98 -27.45 -7.46
C LEU A 95 6.54 -26.04 -7.20
N CYS A 96 6.36 -25.51 -5.98
CA CYS A 96 6.92 -24.22 -5.60
C CYS A 96 8.44 -24.17 -5.78
N ARG A 97 9.13 -25.25 -5.39
CA ARG A 97 10.58 -25.35 -5.51
C ARG A 97 11.04 -25.45 -6.96
N GLU A 98 10.35 -26.23 -7.79
CA GLU A 98 10.63 -26.35 -9.22
C GLU A 98 10.51 -25.01 -9.94
N TYR A 99 9.37 -24.33 -9.78
CA TYR A 99 9.16 -23.01 -10.38
C TYR A 99 10.08 -21.93 -9.80
N ARG A 100 10.42 -21.99 -8.51
CA ARG A 100 11.43 -21.11 -7.92
C ARG A 100 12.81 -21.32 -8.54
N ASN A 101 13.19 -22.57 -8.83
CA ASN A 101 14.47 -22.87 -9.47
C ASN A 101 14.49 -22.39 -10.93
N GLN A 102 13.39 -22.56 -11.68
CA GLN A 102 13.25 -22.02 -13.03
C GLN A 102 13.40 -20.49 -13.03
N TRP A 103 12.70 -19.81 -12.10
CA TRP A 103 12.83 -18.37 -11.94
C TRP A 103 14.25 -17.93 -11.54
N LEU A 104 14.92 -18.66 -10.65
CA LEU A 104 16.32 -18.38 -10.30
C LEU A 104 17.25 -18.52 -11.51
N GLY A 105 16.98 -19.46 -12.42
CA GLY A 105 17.69 -19.56 -13.69
C GLY A 105 17.52 -18.31 -14.55
N VAL A 106 16.29 -17.81 -14.70
CA VAL A 106 16.01 -16.55 -15.41
C VAL A 106 16.71 -15.36 -14.75
N GLU A 107 16.70 -15.27 -13.42
CA GLU A 107 17.40 -14.22 -12.66
C GLU A 107 18.92 -14.31 -12.82
N ASP A 108 19.49 -15.51 -12.81
CA ASP A 108 20.93 -15.73 -13.00
C ASP A 108 21.37 -15.37 -14.42
N ASP A 109 20.61 -15.75 -15.44
CA ASP A 109 20.87 -15.39 -16.84
C ASP A 109 20.77 -13.88 -17.06
N ALA A 110 19.77 -13.26 -16.43
CA ALA A 110 19.62 -11.81 -16.40
C ALA A 110 20.77 -11.10 -15.67
N ALA A 111 21.25 -11.65 -14.55
CA ALA A 111 22.38 -11.10 -13.81
C ALA A 111 23.69 -11.26 -14.60
N ARG A 112 23.87 -12.35 -15.34
CA ARG A 112 25.01 -12.58 -16.23
C ARG A 112 25.04 -11.64 -17.42
N SER A 113 23.88 -11.30 -17.98
CA SER A 113 23.76 -10.36 -19.10
C SER A 113 23.78 -8.89 -18.66
N TRP A 114 23.58 -8.62 -17.36
CA TRP A 114 23.53 -7.25 -16.86
C TRP A 114 24.90 -6.56 -16.88
N ASN A 115 24.95 -5.44 -17.59
CA ASN A 115 26.09 -4.54 -17.57
C ASN A 115 25.92 -3.45 -16.49
N TYR A 116 26.72 -3.53 -15.42
CA TYR A 116 26.70 -2.57 -14.29
C TYR A 116 26.98 -1.10 -14.68
N THR A 117 27.52 -0.85 -15.88
CA THR A 117 27.77 0.51 -16.38
C THR A 117 26.53 1.16 -16.99
N ARG A 118 25.43 0.40 -17.14
CA ARG A 118 24.15 0.91 -17.66
C ARG A 118 23.03 0.59 -16.68
N ASN A 119 22.11 1.54 -16.55
CA ASN A 119 20.82 1.22 -15.96
C ASN A 119 20.16 0.14 -16.83
N ARG A 120 19.56 -0.83 -16.16
CA ARG A 120 18.82 -1.90 -16.81
C ARG A 120 17.74 -1.31 -17.72
N ASP A 121 17.61 -1.84 -18.93
CA ASP A 121 16.52 -1.41 -19.81
C ASP A 121 15.18 -1.75 -19.13
N GLN A 122 14.29 -0.77 -19.10
CA GLN A 122 12.97 -0.91 -18.52
C GLN A 122 12.11 -1.92 -19.29
N ARG A 123 12.38 -2.13 -20.60
CA ARG A 123 11.75 -3.21 -21.37
C ARG A 123 12.19 -4.58 -20.91
N GLU A 124 13.48 -4.79 -20.65
CA GLU A 124 14.00 -6.05 -20.14
C GLU A 124 13.44 -6.37 -18.74
N TRP A 125 13.39 -5.37 -17.85
CA TRP A 125 12.77 -5.54 -16.53
C TRP A 125 11.28 -5.91 -16.64
N ARG A 126 10.56 -5.34 -17.60
CA ARG A 126 9.15 -5.65 -17.87
C ARG A 126 8.99 -7.10 -18.31
N ASN A 127 9.75 -7.53 -19.32
CA ASN A 127 9.67 -8.89 -19.86
C ASN A 127 9.97 -9.92 -18.76
N GLN A 128 10.96 -9.66 -17.91
CA GLN A 128 11.26 -10.56 -16.80
C GLN A 128 10.20 -10.62 -15.72
N ASN A 129 9.58 -9.48 -15.37
CA ASN A 129 8.45 -9.50 -14.46
C ASN A 129 7.22 -10.20 -15.05
N HIS A 130 7.05 -10.09 -16.37
CA HIS A 130 6.02 -10.82 -17.11
C HIS A 130 6.27 -12.32 -17.04
N GLU A 131 7.46 -12.79 -17.44
CA GLU A 131 7.89 -14.19 -17.32
C GLU A 131 7.75 -14.72 -15.87
N ARG A 132 8.11 -13.91 -14.87
CA ARG A 132 7.90 -14.27 -13.46
C ARG A 132 6.43 -14.51 -13.14
N THR A 133 5.56 -13.68 -13.70
CA THR A 133 4.12 -13.77 -13.47
C THR A 133 3.55 -14.99 -14.19
N GLU A 134 3.93 -15.22 -15.45
CA GLU A 134 3.55 -16.41 -16.22
C GLU A 134 3.95 -17.70 -15.48
N LEU A 135 5.21 -17.83 -15.07
CA LEU A 135 5.69 -18.98 -14.29
C LEU A 135 4.89 -19.18 -13.00
N ARG A 136 4.56 -18.09 -12.30
CA ARG A 136 3.73 -18.16 -11.10
C ARG A 136 2.32 -18.65 -11.41
N ASN A 137 1.73 -18.19 -12.51
CA ASN A 137 0.36 -18.55 -12.89
C ASN A 137 0.27 -19.98 -13.41
N GLU A 138 1.27 -20.44 -14.16
CA GLU A 138 1.41 -21.85 -14.53
C GLU A 138 1.55 -22.75 -13.30
N MET A 139 2.37 -22.36 -12.32
CA MET A 139 2.48 -23.07 -11.04
C MET A 139 1.13 -23.18 -10.34
N ILE A 140 0.39 -22.07 -10.27
CA ILE A 140 -0.94 -22.02 -9.67
C ILE A 140 -1.91 -22.94 -10.42
N SER A 141 -1.99 -22.82 -11.74
CA SER A 141 -2.88 -23.63 -12.59
C SER A 141 -2.55 -25.12 -12.52
N THR A 142 -1.27 -25.47 -12.49
CA THR A 142 -0.79 -26.85 -12.32
C THR A 142 -1.18 -27.40 -10.95
N SER A 143 -0.99 -26.61 -9.90
CA SER A 143 -1.35 -27.00 -8.53
C SER A 143 -2.87 -27.21 -8.40
N GLU A 144 -3.66 -26.28 -8.95
CA GLU A 144 -5.12 -26.36 -8.94
C GLU A 144 -5.64 -27.55 -9.77
N SER A 145 -5.03 -27.84 -10.91
CA SER A 145 -5.39 -29.00 -11.74
C SER A 145 -5.03 -30.34 -11.10
N LEU A 146 -3.90 -30.42 -10.39
CA LEU A 146 -3.43 -31.67 -9.77
C LEU A 146 -4.15 -32.01 -8.47
N LEU A 147 -4.47 -30.99 -7.68
CA LEU A 147 -5.07 -31.15 -6.34
C LEU A 147 -6.58 -30.89 -6.33
N ASN A 148 -7.13 -30.33 -7.41
CA ASN A 148 -8.55 -29.93 -7.53
C ASN A 148 -9.02 -29.00 -6.39
N GLU A 149 -8.08 -28.27 -5.79
CA GLU A 149 -8.28 -27.30 -4.73
C GLU A 149 -7.77 -25.95 -5.20
N SER A 150 -8.36 -24.86 -4.69
CA SER A 150 -7.92 -23.52 -5.09
C SER A 150 -6.59 -23.16 -4.44
N TRP A 151 -5.77 -22.37 -5.15
CA TRP A 151 -4.49 -21.93 -4.60
C TRP A 151 -4.61 -21.19 -3.27
N GLY A 152 -5.68 -20.39 -3.09
CA GLY A 152 -5.94 -19.70 -1.82
C GLY A 152 -6.18 -20.65 -0.65
N THR A 153 -6.90 -21.75 -0.89
CA THR A 153 -7.15 -22.79 0.13
C THR A 153 -5.87 -23.57 0.44
N LEU A 154 -5.07 -23.86 -0.58
CA LEU A 154 -3.76 -24.52 -0.42
C LEU A 154 -2.81 -23.66 0.42
N THR A 155 -2.63 -22.37 0.08
CA THR A 155 -1.73 -21.49 0.84
C THR A 155 -2.21 -21.26 2.27
N THR A 156 -3.53 -21.18 2.48
CA THR A 156 -4.13 -21.06 3.82
C THR A 156 -3.78 -22.28 4.69
N THR A 157 -3.94 -23.48 4.13
CA THR A 157 -3.64 -24.73 4.83
C THR A 157 -2.15 -24.89 5.11
N LEU A 158 -1.29 -24.50 4.16
CA LEU A 158 0.17 -24.68 4.25
C LEU A 158 0.87 -23.65 5.11
N LEU A 159 0.52 -22.37 4.95
CA LEU A 159 1.22 -21.24 5.58
C LEU A 159 0.49 -20.73 6.82
N GLY A 160 -0.73 -21.22 7.10
CA GLY A 160 -1.58 -20.69 8.16
C GLY A 160 -1.98 -19.23 7.93
N TRP A 161 -1.81 -18.73 6.70
CA TRP A 161 -2.23 -17.39 6.34
C TRP A 161 -3.76 -17.37 6.25
N PRO A 162 -4.43 -16.32 6.74
CA PRO A 162 -5.87 -16.23 6.54
C PRO A 162 -6.13 -16.31 5.04
N GLU A 163 -7.18 -17.02 4.63
CA GLU A 163 -7.58 -17.06 3.23
C GLU A 163 -7.88 -15.63 2.81
N GLY A 164 -6.90 -14.98 2.17
CA GLY A 164 -7.02 -13.60 1.73
C GLY A 164 -8.25 -13.55 0.87
N GLY A 165 -9.29 -12.84 1.34
CA GLY A 165 -10.68 -13.05 0.94
C GLY A 165 -10.77 -13.40 -0.53
N ASN A 166 -10.99 -14.69 -0.82
CA ASN A 166 -10.92 -15.21 -2.17
C ASN A 166 -12.11 -14.64 -2.91
N GLN A 167 -11.92 -13.48 -3.53
CA GLN A 167 -13.00 -12.65 -4.07
C GLN A 167 -13.77 -13.39 -5.17
N MET A 168 -13.22 -14.48 -5.70
CA MET A 168 -13.83 -15.37 -6.67
C MET A 168 -14.20 -16.75 -6.11
N ALA A 169 -14.27 -16.95 -4.80
CA ALA A 169 -14.62 -18.25 -4.20
C ALA A 169 -15.99 -18.79 -4.64
N PHE A 170 -16.90 -17.90 -5.08
CA PHE A 170 -18.19 -18.27 -5.63
C PHE A 170 -18.09 -18.97 -7.01
N LEU A 171 -16.94 -18.87 -7.69
CA LEU A 171 -16.70 -19.47 -8.99
C LEU A 171 -15.96 -20.81 -8.89
N PRO A 172 -16.31 -21.80 -9.75
CA PRO A 172 -15.52 -23.01 -9.94
C PRO A 172 -14.05 -22.70 -10.25
N VAL A 173 -13.14 -23.60 -9.86
CA VAL A 173 -11.68 -23.47 -10.08
C VAL A 173 -11.37 -23.22 -11.56
N GLU A 174 -12.04 -23.93 -12.46
CA GLU A 174 -11.87 -23.79 -13.91
C GLU A 174 -12.20 -22.38 -14.43
N LYS A 175 -13.31 -21.80 -13.96
CA LYS A 175 -13.70 -20.43 -14.34
C LYS A 175 -12.72 -19.40 -13.78
N ARG A 176 -12.23 -19.60 -12.55
CA ARG A 176 -11.21 -18.73 -11.96
C ARG A 176 -9.91 -18.74 -12.78
N ARG A 177 -9.51 -19.89 -13.30
CA ARG A 177 -8.36 -20.01 -14.19
C ARG A 177 -8.56 -19.19 -15.46
N GLN A 178 -9.70 -19.35 -16.14
CA GLN A 178 -10.03 -18.61 -17.37
C GLN A 178 -10.05 -17.09 -17.15
N ILE A 179 -10.58 -16.63 -16.02
CA ILE A 179 -10.58 -15.21 -15.66
C ILE A 179 -9.16 -14.69 -15.41
N ARG A 180 -8.29 -15.45 -14.73
CA ARG A 180 -6.89 -15.04 -14.53
C ARG A 180 -6.15 -14.88 -15.85
N GLU A 181 -6.30 -15.84 -16.76
CA GLU A 181 -5.70 -15.79 -18.11
C GLU A 181 -6.22 -14.59 -18.91
N LEU A 182 -7.52 -14.29 -18.79
CA LEU A 182 -8.14 -13.11 -19.40
C LEU A 182 -7.57 -11.81 -18.80
N ASP A 183 -7.53 -11.71 -17.47
CA ASP A 183 -7.00 -10.57 -16.75
C ASP A 183 -5.54 -10.30 -17.12
N GLU A 184 -4.72 -11.34 -17.25
CA GLU A 184 -3.32 -11.24 -17.64
C GLU A 184 -3.15 -10.69 -19.06
N ARG A 185 -3.96 -11.18 -20.00
CA ARG A 185 -3.95 -10.71 -21.39
C ARG A 185 -4.24 -9.21 -21.45
N TYR A 186 -5.32 -8.77 -20.81
CA TYR A 186 -5.70 -7.35 -20.80
C TYR A 186 -4.77 -6.48 -19.97
N ARG A 187 -4.21 -7.00 -18.87
CA ARG A 187 -3.20 -6.28 -18.10
C ARG A 187 -1.94 -6.03 -18.92
N PHE A 188 -1.50 -7.03 -19.69
CA PHE A 188 -0.34 -6.89 -20.56
C PHE A 188 -0.58 -5.86 -21.68
N LEU A 189 -1.76 -5.91 -22.32
CA LEU A 189 -2.17 -4.90 -23.32
C LEU A 189 -2.20 -3.48 -22.70
N GLY A 190 -2.75 -3.36 -21.48
CA GLY A 190 -2.92 -2.11 -20.75
C GLY A 190 -1.65 -1.50 -20.15
N GLU A 191 -0.59 -2.27 -19.95
CA GLU A 191 0.56 -1.86 -19.11
C GLU A 191 1.35 -0.68 -19.69
N GLU A 192 1.38 -0.53 -21.02
CA GLU A 192 2.02 0.62 -21.67
C GLU A 192 1.22 1.91 -21.48
N LEU A 193 -0.10 1.83 -21.64
CA LEU A 193 -1.01 2.95 -21.38
C LEU A 193 -1.03 3.31 -19.89
N GLU A 194 -1.08 2.33 -19.00
CA GLU A 194 -0.99 2.58 -17.55
C GLU A 194 0.32 3.28 -17.17
N ARG A 195 1.41 3.03 -17.89
CA ARG A 195 2.66 3.74 -17.65
C ARG A 195 2.61 5.19 -18.10
N TRP A 196 2.15 5.45 -19.33
CA TRP A 196 1.97 6.82 -19.82
C TRP A 196 1.06 7.62 -18.88
N ARG A 197 0.13 6.95 -18.19
CA ARG A 197 -0.73 7.55 -17.17
C ARG A 197 0.06 8.05 -15.96
N PHE A 198 1.09 7.32 -15.53
CA PHE A 198 1.94 7.73 -14.42
C PHE A 198 2.94 8.81 -14.83
N THR A 199 3.37 8.87 -16.10
CA THR A 199 4.28 9.91 -16.60
C THR A 199 3.55 11.18 -17.05
N GLY A 200 2.24 11.11 -17.28
CA GLY A 200 1.42 12.23 -17.71
C GLY A 200 1.38 12.43 -19.23
N ASP A 201 1.89 11.46 -20.00
CA ASP A 201 2.03 11.52 -21.46
C ASP A 201 0.82 10.92 -22.21
N LEU A 202 -0.33 10.80 -21.54
CA LEU A 202 -1.48 10.10 -22.08
C LEU A 202 -2.36 11.03 -22.92
N ASP A 203 -2.66 10.63 -24.16
CA ASP A 203 -3.53 11.39 -25.05
C ASP A 203 -5.02 11.01 -24.87
N ALA A 204 -5.93 11.80 -25.45
CA ALA A 204 -7.36 11.50 -25.45
C ALA A 204 -7.66 10.16 -26.17
N ASP A 205 -6.92 9.84 -27.24
CA ASP A 205 -7.03 8.59 -27.99
C ASP A 205 -6.56 7.37 -27.19
N ASP A 206 -5.58 7.54 -26.30
CA ASP A 206 -5.14 6.47 -25.40
C ASP A 206 -6.22 6.13 -24.37
N LEU A 207 -6.94 7.14 -23.87
CA LEU A 207 -8.06 6.94 -22.94
C LEU A 207 -9.22 6.20 -23.61
N THR A 208 -9.51 6.46 -24.89
CA THR A 208 -10.56 5.73 -25.61
C THR A 208 -10.17 4.29 -25.83
N LEU A 209 -8.92 4.01 -26.21
CA LEU A 209 -8.35 2.66 -26.29
C LEU A 209 -8.48 1.89 -24.97
N MET A 210 -8.17 2.52 -23.83
CA MET A 210 -8.37 1.87 -22.52
C MET A 210 -9.83 1.50 -22.26
N ARG A 211 -10.77 2.39 -22.60
CA ARG A 211 -12.21 2.10 -22.47
C ARG A 211 -12.64 0.95 -23.37
N GLU A 212 -12.14 0.92 -24.60
CA GLU A 212 -12.42 -0.16 -25.55
C GLU A 212 -11.94 -1.51 -25.03
N TRP A 213 -10.72 -1.58 -24.46
CA TRP A 213 -10.21 -2.81 -23.85
C TRP A 213 -11.03 -3.24 -22.63
N ASP A 214 -11.46 -2.30 -21.78
CA ASP A 214 -12.35 -2.61 -20.66
C ASP A 214 -13.70 -3.15 -21.13
N LEU A 215 -14.26 -2.61 -22.22
CA LEU A 215 -15.51 -3.09 -22.82
C LEU A 215 -15.34 -4.48 -23.46
N GLN A 216 -14.24 -4.70 -24.19
CA GLN A 216 -13.93 -6.01 -24.78
C GLN A 216 -13.76 -7.07 -23.70
N LYS A 217 -13.03 -6.75 -22.64
CA LYS A 217 -12.87 -7.65 -21.49
C LYS A 217 -14.21 -8.01 -20.86
N ARG A 218 -15.12 -7.04 -20.71
CA ARG A 218 -16.48 -7.29 -20.20
C ARG A 218 -17.28 -8.20 -21.13
N ALA A 219 -17.20 -7.99 -22.45
CA ALA A 219 -17.85 -8.85 -23.43
C ALA A 219 -17.31 -10.29 -23.38
N GLU A 220 -16.00 -10.48 -23.25
CA GLU A 220 -15.41 -11.82 -23.06
C GLU A 220 -15.89 -12.45 -21.75
N LEU A 221 -15.95 -11.69 -20.65
CA LEU A 221 -16.49 -12.18 -19.36
C LEU A 221 -17.96 -12.59 -19.45
N GLU A 222 -18.78 -11.87 -20.22
CA GLU A 222 -20.20 -12.20 -20.46
C GLU A 222 -20.38 -13.56 -21.15
N THR A 223 -19.43 -13.97 -22.00
CA THR A 223 -19.48 -15.29 -22.64
C THR A 223 -19.10 -16.44 -21.70
N MET A 224 -18.26 -16.18 -20.69
CA MET A 224 -17.74 -17.20 -19.76
C MET A 224 -18.58 -17.34 -18.49
N LEU A 225 -19.23 -16.26 -18.05
CA LEU A 225 -19.96 -16.17 -16.79
C LEU A 225 -21.47 -16.16 -16.99
N SER A 226 -22.20 -16.73 -16.02
CA SER A 226 -23.65 -16.54 -15.99
C SER A 226 -23.97 -15.08 -15.64
N PRO A 227 -25.15 -14.55 -15.99
CA PRO A 227 -25.52 -13.18 -15.65
C PRO A 227 -25.51 -12.87 -14.14
N GLN A 228 -25.69 -13.89 -13.28
CA GLN A 228 -25.59 -13.75 -11.83
C GLN A 228 -24.13 -13.71 -11.38
N ASP A 229 -23.30 -14.63 -11.91
CA ASP A 229 -21.86 -14.68 -11.62
C ASP A 229 -21.15 -13.39 -12.06
N LEU A 230 -21.54 -12.85 -13.22
CA LEU A 230 -20.99 -11.59 -13.73
C LEU A 230 -21.31 -10.42 -12.81
N LYS A 231 -22.53 -10.35 -12.26
CA LYS A 231 -22.88 -9.30 -11.29
C LYS A 231 -22.01 -9.40 -10.04
N GLU A 232 -21.89 -10.59 -9.45
CA GLU A 232 -21.01 -10.82 -8.30
C GLU A 232 -19.56 -10.48 -8.62
N TYR A 233 -19.08 -10.86 -9.81
CA TYR A 233 -17.76 -10.53 -10.29
C TYR A 233 -17.55 -9.01 -10.37
N LEU A 234 -18.47 -8.29 -11.00
CA LEU A 234 -18.39 -6.84 -11.14
C LEU A 234 -18.43 -6.14 -9.78
N TYR A 235 -19.25 -6.60 -8.83
CA TYR A 235 -19.27 -6.03 -7.48
C TYR A 235 -17.97 -6.27 -6.71
N ARG A 236 -17.24 -7.33 -7.04
CA ARG A 236 -16.03 -7.71 -6.31
C ARG A 236 -14.75 -7.21 -6.97
N GLN A 237 -14.65 -7.21 -8.30
CA GLN A 237 -13.39 -7.02 -9.03
C GLN A 237 -13.45 -5.96 -10.12
N SER A 238 -14.58 -5.29 -10.35
CA SER A 238 -14.62 -4.26 -11.37
C SER A 238 -13.79 -3.02 -10.97
N PRO A 239 -13.27 -2.27 -11.95
CA PRO A 239 -12.63 -0.97 -11.71
C PRO A 239 -13.54 0.02 -10.96
N ALA A 240 -14.86 -0.10 -11.13
CA ALA A 240 -15.87 0.67 -10.41
C ALA A 240 -16.00 0.26 -8.94
N ALA A 241 -15.92 -1.05 -8.63
CA ALA A 241 -15.87 -1.53 -7.26
C ALA A 241 -14.60 -1.04 -6.54
N ASP A 242 -13.46 -1.05 -7.24
CA ASP A 242 -12.21 -0.52 -6.71
C ASP A 242 -12.25 1.01 -6.54
N TYR A 243 -12.94 1.73 -7.43
CA TYR A 243 -13.19 3.15 -7.25
C TYR A 243 -13.92 3.42 -5.94
N VAL A 244 -15.01 2.71 -5.68
CA VAL A 244 -15.81 2.85 -4.45
C VAL A 244 -14.97 2.54 -3.21
N ARG A 245 -14.18 1.47 -3.21
CA ARG A 245 -13.34 1.09 -2.06
C ARG A 245 -12.24 2.10 -1.75
N ASN A 246 -11.67 2.73 -2.76
CA ASN A 246 -10.50 3.59 -2.60
C ASN A 246 -10.85 5.07 -2.42
N ASN A 247 -11.97 5.55 -2.97
CA ASN A 247 -12.33 6.98 -2.96
C ASN A 247 -13.53 7.31 -2.08
N LEU A 248 -14.31 6.32 -1.65
CA LEU A 248 -15.49 6.56 -0.83
C LEU A 248 -15.31 5.98 0.57
N PRO A 249 -15.99 6.56 1.57
CA PRO A 249 -16.04 6.01 2.91
C PRO A 249 -16.57 4.56 2.89
N PRO A 250 -16.12 3.72 3.84
CA PRO A 250 -16.55 2.33 3.90
C PRO A 250 -18.07 2.25 4.07
N ALA A 251 -18.71 1.44 3.23
CA ALA A 251 -20.13 1.15 3.34
C ALA A 251 -20.43 0.40 4.65
N LYS A 252 -21.58 0.69 5.27
CA LYS A 252 -22.04 0.02 6.50
C LYS A 252 -22.67 -1.33 6.25
N SER A 253 -23.17 -1.55 5.03
CA SER A 253 -23.82 -2.79 4.64
C SER A 253 -23.43 -3.18 3.22
N GLU A 254 -23.63 -4.47 2.91
CA GLU A 254 -23.43 -5.00 1.56
C GLU A 254 -24.40 -4.40 0.55
N GLY A 255 -25.65 -4.13 0.95
CA GLY A 255 -26.65 -3.49 0.09
C GLY A 255 -26.27 -2.06 -0.29
N GLU A 256 -25.72 -1.30 0.67
CA GLU A 256 -25.16 0.03 0.44
C GLU A 256 -24.00 -0.03 -0.55
N PHE A 257 -23.05 -0.95 -0.33
CA PHE A 257 -21.91 -1.13 -1.22
C PHE A 257 -22.34 -1.49 -2.66
N ARG A 258 -23.29 -2.43 -2.81
CA ARG A 258 -23.83 -2.80 -4.12
C ARG A 258 -24.53 -1.63 -4.81
N GLY A 259 -25.23 -0.79 -4.05
CA GLY A 259 -25.82 0.46 -4.55
C GLY A 259 -24.76 1.44 -5.06
N MET A 260 -23.72 1.69 -4.28
CA MET A 260 -22.59 2.56 -4.66
C MET A 260 -21.87 2.06 -5.92
N VAL A 261 -21.59 0.75 -5.99
CA VAL A 261 -20.93 0.15 -7.15
C VAL A 261 -21.82 0.17 -8.39
N LYS A 262 -23.14 -0.01 -8.25
CA LYS A 262 -24.07 0.11 -9.37
C LYS A 262 -24.02 1.51 -10.00
N VAL A 263 -24.06 2.56 -9.17
CA VAL A 263 -23.94 3.95 -9.65
C VAL A 263 -22.57 4.20 -10.29
N ALA A 264 -21.51 3.65 -9.70
CA ALA A 264 -20.16 3.75 -10.25
C ALA A 264 -20.03 3.04 -11.61
N LEU A 265 -20.71 1.91 -11.80
CA LEU A 265 -20.77 1.20 -13.08
C LEU A 265 -21.58 1.98 -14.13
N GLU A 266 -22.73 2.55 -13.75
CA GLU A 266 -23.59 3.36 -14.63
C GLU A 266 -22.87 4.61 -15.17
N LEU A 267 -21.98 5.21 -14.37
CA LEU A 267 -21.23 6.41 -14.72
C LEU A 267 -19.77 6.13 -15.15
N GLU A 268 -19.43 4.85 -15.32
CA GLU A 268 -18.08 4.39 -15.73
C GLU A 268 -16.95 4.99 -14.86
N MET A 269 -17.23 5.14 -13.56
CA MET A 269 -16.25 5.60 -12.59
C MET A 269 -15.18 4.52 -12.43
N SER A 270 -13.92 4.89 -12.60
CA SER A 270 -12.82 3.95 -12.45
C SER A 270 -11.54 4.68 -12.05
N ASN A 271 -10.76 4.05 -11.18
CA ASN A 271 -9.43 4.53 -10.85
C ASN A 271 -8.45 4.41 -12.02
N THR A 272 -8.79 3.70 -13.09
CA THR A 272 -7.98 3.57 -14.30
C THR A 272 -8.18 4.78 -15.20
N LEU A 273 -9.43 5.19 -15.43
CA LEU A 273 -9.77 6.39 -16.22
C LEU A 273 -9.56 7.70 -15.43
N ASP A 274 -9.59 7.62 -14.10
CA ASP A 274 -9.34 8.77 -13.23
C ASP A 274 -7.85 8.89 -12.83
N SER A 275 -7.25 10.07 -12.96
CA SER A 275 -5.81 10.30 -12.92
C SER A 275 -5.23 9.97 -11.55
N PRO A 276 -4.08 9.28 -11.46
CA PRO A 276 -3.46 8.93 -10.21
C PRO A 276 -2.88 10.17 -9.52
N ALA A 277 -2.68 11.28 -10.25
CA ALA A 277 -2.23 12.55 -9.70
C ALA A 277 -3.17 13.06 -8.59
N GLY A 278 -4.48 12.89 -8.76
CA GLY A 278 -5.48 13.26 -7.76
C GLY A 278 -5.34 12.48 -6.44
N ARG A 279 -4.90 11.21 -6.51
CA ARG A 279 -4.69 10.34 -5.33
C ARG A 279 -3.51 10.82 -4.46
N TYR A 280 -2.56 11.52 -5.05
CA TYR A 280 -1.36 12.02 -4.38
C TYR A 280 -1.35 13.54 -4.20
N GLY A 281 -2.47 14.23 -4.49
CA GLY A 281 -2.55 15.70 -4.41
C GLY A 281 -1.64 16.42 -5.40
N LEU A 282 -1.23 15.74 -6.47
CA LEU A 282 -0.47 16.32 -7.57
C LEU A 282 -1.43 17.00 -8.55
N ALA A 283 -1.00 18.12 -9.13
CA ALA A 283 -1.73 18.76 -10.23
C ALA A 283 -1.87 17.75 -11.37
N ASP A 284 -3.10 17.56 -11.86
CA ASP A 284 -3.37 16.63 -12.94
C ASP A 284 -2.71 17.15 -14.23
N PRO A 285 -1.73 16.44 -14.82
CA PRO A 285 -1.07 16.88 -16.04
C PRO A 285 -1.95 16.72 -17.29
N GLY A 286 -3.14 16.10 -17.16
CA GLY A 286 -3.99 15.77 -18.30
C GLY A 286 -4.61 16.97 -19.04
N PRO A 287 -5.06 16.78 -20.29
CA PRO A 287 -5.76 17.80 -21.09
C PRO A 287 -6.99 18.41 -20.39
N ALA A 288 -7.25 19.71 -20.59
CA ALA A 288 -8.28 20.45 -19.87
C ALA A 288 -9.72 19.95 -20.15
N ASP A 289 -9.96 19.37 -21.31
CA ASP A 289 -11.20 18.72 -21.71
C ASP A 289 -11.42 17.39 -20.97
N VAL A 290 -10.38 16.56 -20.84
CA VAL A 290 -10.41 15.33 -20.03
C VAL A 290 -10.68 15.65 -18.55
N GLN A 291 -10.09 16.72 -18.04
CA GLN A 291 -10.35 17.19 -16.68
C GLN A 291 -11.82 17.62 -16.48
N ARG A 292 -12.40 18.32 -17.46
CA ARG A 292 -13.82 18.73 -17.42
C ARG A 292 -14.76 17.54 -17.46
N ASP A 293 -14.53 16.57 -18.36
CA ASP A 293 -15.33 15.35 -18.44
C ASP A 293 -15.31 14.60 -17.10
N ARG A 294 -14.13 14.43 -16.49
CA ARG A 294 -14.01 13.81 -15.16
C ARG A 294 -14.78 14.58 -14.09
N GLN A 295 -14.65 15.91 -14.05
CA GLN A 295 -15.37 16.72 -13.06
C GLN A 295 -16.89 16.60 -13.23
N GLN A 296 -17.39 16.54 -14.47
CA GLN A 296 -18.79 16.33 -14.77
C GLN A 296 -19.26 14.94 -14.33
N ARG A 297 -18.50 13.88 -14.66
CA ARG A 297 -18.81 12.51 -14.22
C ARG A 297 -18.81 12.40 -12.70
N LYS A 298 -17.84 13.02 -12.02
CA LYS A 298 -17.80 13.06 -10.54
C LYS A 298 -18.99 13.81 -9.95
N ALA A 299 -19.37 14.96 -10.50
CA ALA A 299 -20.53 15.72 -10.03
C ALA A 299 -21.84 14.93 -10.23
N ALA A 300 -22.00 14.28 -11.38
CA ALA A 300 -23.14 13.40 -11.67
C ALA A 300 -23.16 12.19 -10.71
N PHE A 301 -21.99 11.64 -10.41
CA PHE A 301 -21.83 10.56 -9.44
C PHE A 301 -22.26 10.99 -8.04
N ASP A 302 -21.78 12.13 -7.56
CA ASP A 302 -22.13 12.66 -6.23
C ASP A 302 -23.64 12.95 -6.12
N GLN A 303 -24.27 13.44 -7.19
CA GLN A 303 -25.71 13.65 -7.23
C GLN A 303 -26.47 12.32 -7.17
N ARG A 304 -26.10 11.36 -8.01
CA ARG A 304 -26.77 10.05 -8.07
C ARG A 304 -26.54 9.24 -6.79
N LEU A 305 -25.39 9.40 -6.16
CA LEU A 305 -25.07 8.80 -4.86
C LEU A 305 -26.01 9.35 -3.77
N LYS A 306 -26.29 10.66 -3.76
CA LYS A 306 -27.27 11.25 -2.83
C LYS A 306 -28.69 10.73 -3.06
N GLU A 307 -29.07 10.50 -4.32
CA GLU A 307 -30.38 9.93 -4.65
C GLU A 307 -30.52 8.47 -4.18
N VAL A 308 -29.45 7.66 -4.30
CA VAL A 308 -29.48 6.24 -3.93
C VAL A 308 -29.30 6.01 -2.43
N LEU A 309 -28.41 6.75 -1.78
CA LEU A 309 -28.09 6.59 -0.35
C LEU A 309 -28.93 7.48 0.57
N GLY A 310 -29.48 8.57 0.04
CA GLY A 310 -30.11 9.63 0.82
C GLY A 310 -29.10 10.67 1.32
N GLU A 311 -29.52 11.94 1.40
CA GLU A 311 -28.66 13.05 1.83
C GLU A 311 -28.13 12.86 3.26
N GLU A 312 -28.95 12.32 4.15
CA GLU A 312 -28.56 12.04 5.55
C GLU A 312 -27.41 11.02 5.63
N ARG A 313 -27.43 9.98 4.79
CA ARG A 313 -26.38 8.96 4.81
C ARG A 313 -25.06 9.51 4.27
N VAL A 314 -25.11 10.30 3.21
CA VAL A 314 -23.92 10.96 2.64
C VAL A 314 -23.31 11.94 3.65
N ALA A 315 -24.15 12.72 4.35
CA ALA A 315 -23.67 13.61 5.43
C ALA A 315 -23.02 12.82 6.57
N GLN A 316 -23.59 11.66 6.94
CA GLN A 316 -23.00 10.78 7.94
C GLN A 316 -21.65 10.21 7.49
N GLN A 317 -21.53 9.77 6.23
CA GLN A 317 -20.25 9.29 5.66
C GLN A 317 -19.16 10.38 5.75
N GLN A 318 -19.49 11.61 5.39
CA GLN A 318 -18.56 12.75 5.46
C GLN A 318 -18.15 13.07 6.90
N ALA A 319 -19.10 13.01 7.85
CA ALA A 319 -18.79 13.21 9.26
C ALA A 319 -17.89 12.11 9.85
N GLU A 320 -18.14 10.85 9.48
CA GLU A 320 -17.31 9.70 9.87
C GLU A 320 -15.89 9.81 9.32
N GLU A 321 -15.75 10.23 8.05
CA GLU A 321 -14.44 10.44 7.42
C GLU A 321 -13.67 11.59 8.10
N GLN A 322 -14.32 12.74 8.31
CA GLN A 322 -13.70 13.85 9.03
C GLN A 322 -13.30 13.47 10.46
N ALA A 323 -14.11 12.65 11.15
CA ALA A 323 -13.77 12.13 12.47
C ALA A 323 -12.54 11.22 12.41
N ARG A 324 -12.45 10.33 11.41
CA ARG A 324 -11.29 9.45 11.19
C ARG A 324 -10.02 10.24 10.89
N GLU A 325 -10.10 11.24 10.02
CA GLU A 325 -8.97 12.11 9.69
C GLU A 325 -8.49 12.89 10.92
N ARG A 326 -9.43 13.44 11.72
CA ARG A 326 -9.09 14.11 12.98
C ARG A 326 -8.40 13.16 13.96
N GLN A 327 -8.91 11.94 14.11
CA GLN A 327 -8.28 10.93 14.97
C GLN A 327 -6.88 10.55 14.48
N GLN A 328 -6.69 10.37 13.17
CA GLN A 328 -5.38 10.07 12.60
C GLN A 328 -4.40 11.24 12.76
N SER A 329 -4.84 12.49 12.59
CA SER A 329 -4.02 13.68 12.86
C SER A 329 -3.59 13.72 14.32
N GLN A 330 -4.54 13.55 15.24
CA GLN A 330 -4.26 13.54 16.68
C GLN A 330 -3.28 12.42 17.06
N GLN A 331 -3.43 11.23 16.51
CA GLN A 331 -2.49 10.12 16.75
C GLN A 331 -1.08 10.43 16.23
N LYS A 332 -0.95 11.04 15.05
CA LYS A 332 0.34 11.46 14.50
C LYS A 332 0.99 12.54 15.37
N GLU A 333 0.24 13.59 15.73
CA GLU A 333 0.72 14.65 16.62
C GLU A 333 1.18 14.09 17.97
N ARG A 334 0.40 13.19 18.57
CA ARG A 334 0.75 12.53 19.83
C ARG A 334 2.04 11.70 19.69
N ALA A 335 2.17 10.93 18.61
CA ALA A 335 3.37 10.13 18.36
C ALA A 335 4.62 10.99 18.14
N GLU A 336 4.49 12.13 17.46
CA GLU A 336 5.57 13.09 17.27
C GLU A 336 6.01 13.75 18.59
N LEU A 337 5.05 14.10 19.44
CA LEU A 337 5.32 14.64 20.76
C LEU A 337 6.02 13.61 21.65
N VAL A 338 5.54 12.36 21.67
CA VAL A 338 6.19 11.25 22.41
C VAL A 338 7.63 11.07 21.94
N ARG A 339 7.89 11.02 20.63
CA ARG A 339 9.25 10.90 20.09
C ARG A 339 10.14 12.07 20.48
N THR A 340 9.58 13.27 20.60
CA THR A 340 10.33 14.46 21.02
C THR A 340 10.63 14.40 22.52
N ALA A 341 9.67 13.95 23.32
CA ALA A 341 9.79 13.76 24.76
C ALA A 341 10.81 12.66 25.13
N GLU A 342 10.80 11.52 24.42
CA GLU A 342 11.80 10.46 24.56
C GLU A 342 13.21 10.99 24.33
N SER A 343 13.38 11.84 23.30
CA SER A 343 14.67 12.47 23.04
C SER A 343 15.11 13.38 24.19
N ALA A 344 14.17 13.95 24.94
CA ALA A 344 14.42 14.77 26.14
C ALA A 344 14.56 13.94 27.44
N GLY A 345 14.46 12.60 27.37
CA GLY A 345 14.54 11.71 28.54
C GLY A 345 13.23 11.59 29.33
N VAL A 346 12.09 11.87 28.70
CA VAL A 346 10.73 11.73 29.27
C VAL A 346 10.06 10.48 28.71
N ASN A 347 9.35 9.73 29.56
CA ASN A 347 8.68 8.49 29.14
C ASN A 347 7.42 8.79 28.31
N ALA A 348 7.03 7.86 27.43
CA ALA A 348 5.87 7.96 26.54
C ALA A 348 4.54 8.18 27.29
N GLU A 349 4.37 7.61 28.49
CA GLU A 349 3.17 7.84 29.31
C GLU A 349 3.06 9.29 29.81
N GLU A 350 4.16 9.85 30.28
CA GLU A 350 4.22 11.24 30.76
C GLU A 350 4.00 12.20 29.58
N ALA A 351 4.66 11.96 28.45
CA ALA A 351 4.45 12.69 27.20
C ALA A 351 2.99 12.63 26.71
N GLY A 352 2.34 11.46 26.85
CA GLY A 352 0.91 11.31 26.57
C GLY A 352 0.04 12.19 27.46
N ARG A 353 0.29 12.23 28.77
CA ARG A 353 -0.45 13.11 29.71
C ARG A 353 -0.28 14.58 29.37
N PHE A 354 0.92 15.00 28.97
CA PHE A 354 1.15 16.37 28.52
C PHE A 354 0.39 16.70 27.23
N TYR A 355 0.35 15.78 26.26
CA TYR A 355 -0.48 15.95 25.06
C TYR A 355 -1.96 16.09 25.40
N ASP A 356 -2.49 15.21 26.25
CA ASP A 356 -3.90 15.23 26.65
C ASP A 356 -4.26 16.54 27.38
N ARG A 357 -3.37 17.01 28.27
CA ARG A 357 -3.54 18.29 28.97
C ARG A 357 -3.47 19.50 28.04
N LEU A 358 -2.59 19.46 27.04
CA LEU A 358 -2.47 20.51 26.03
C LEU A 358 -3.72 20.56 25.14
N LYS A 359 -4.32 19.41 24.81
CA LYS A 359 -5.59 19.33 24.09
C LYS A 359 -6.79 19.82 24.90
N GLU A 360 -6.82 19.55 26.20
CA GLU A 360 -7.86 20.06 27.10
C GLU A 360 -7.83 21.59 27.21
N LEU A 361 -6.63 22.19 27.25
CA LEU A 361 -6.43 23.64 27.37
C LEU A 361 -6.41 24.38 26.02
N GLU A 362 -6.46 23.66 24.90
CA GLU A 362 -6.48 24.24 23.54
C GLU A 362 -7.53 25.35 23.35
N PRO A 363 -8.82 25.20 23.73
CA PRO A 363 -9.82 26.26 23.55
C PRO A 363 -9.52 27.52 24.36
N ASP A 364 -9.02 27.37 25.59
CA ASP A 364 -8.69 28.49 26.48
C ASP A 364 -7.43 29.22 26.00
N LEU A 365 -6.43 28.48 25.54
CA LEU A 365 -5.22 29.02 24.94
C LEU A 365 -5.54 29.80 23.66
N ASN A 366 -6.37 29.24 22.77
CA ASN A 366 -6.79 29.91 21.54
C ASN A 366 -7.48 31.25 21.85
N THR A 367 -8.36 31.28 22.84
CA THR A 367 -9.07 32.50 23.25
C THR A 367 -8.08 33.56 23.77
N LYS A 368 -7.14 33.17 24.64
CA LYS A 368 -6.10 34.07 25.17
C LYS A 368 -5.19 34.62 24.08
N PHE A 369 -4.77 33.78 23.14
CA PHE A 369 -3.90 34.21 22.03
C PHE A 369 -4.65 35.09 21.02
N GLU A 370 -5.95 34.86 20.77
CA GLU A 370 -6.77 35.77 19.97
C GLU A 370 -6.93 37.15 20.63
N GLU A 371 -6.99 37.23 21.95
CA GLU A 371 -6.99 38.48 22.71
C GLU A 371 -5.62 39.16 22.69
N LEU A 372 -4.55 38.36 22.85
CA LEU A 372 -3.18 38.83 22.76
C LEU A 372 -2.93 39.46 21.39
N GLU A 373 -3.28 38.78 20.30
CA GLU A 373 -3.11 39.26 18.92
C GLU A 373 -3.76 40.63 18.68
N LYS A 374 -4.95 40.86 19.26
CA LYS A 374 -5.65 42.15 19.19
C LYS A 374 -4.95 43.26 19.98
N SER A 375 -4.25 42.89 21.06
CA SER A 375 -3.51 43.81 21.93
C SER A 375 -2.07 44.10 21.45
N LEU A 376 -1.52 43.27 20.56
CA LEU A 376 -0.16 43.44 20.04
C LEU A 376 -0.06 44.67 19.12
N THR A 377 0.92 45.53 19.41
CA THR A 377 1.25 46.74 18.66
C THR A 377 2.69 46.66 18.13
N GLY A 378 2.95 47.23 16.95
CA GLY A 378 4.27 47.16 16.30
C GLY A 378 4.24 46.61 14.87
N THR A 379 5.43 46.36 14.32
CA THR A 379 5.63 45.77 12.98
C THR A 379 5.23 44.29 12.94
N PRO A 380 4.92 43.71 11.75
CA PRO A 380 4.54 42.30 11.64
C PRO A 380 5.55 41.33 12.27
N GLU A 381 6.85 41.60 12.14
CA GLU A 381 7.93 40.79 12.72
C GLU A 381 8.00 40.90 14.25
N GLU A 382 7.76 42.09 14.81
CA GLU A 382 7.71 42.29 16.26
C GLU A 382 6.49 41.62 16.89
N LYS A 383 5.34 41.71 16.22
CA LYS A 383 4.12 40.99 16.64
C LYS A 383 4.33 39.48 16.64
N GLN A 384 5.01 38.95 15.62
CA GLN A 384 5.31 37.53 15.54
C GLN A 384 6.25 37.08 16.67
N LYS A 385 7.32 37.82 16.96
CA LYS A 385 8.22 37.52 18.08
C LYS A 385 7.53 37.59 19.44
N GLN A 386 6.66 38.58 19.65
CA GLN A 386 5.88 38.72 20.88
C GLN A 386 4.89 37.55 21.05
N MET A 387 4.26 37.11 19.95
CA MET A 387 3.38 35.94 19.95
C MET A 387 4.15 34.65 20.26
N GLU A 388 5.31 34.42 19.61
CA GLU A 388 6.16 33.25 19.84
C GLU A 388 6.66 33.18 21.29
N ALA A 389 7.03 34.32 21.88
CA ALA A 389 7.44 34.39 23.28
C ALA A 389 6.30 34.05 24.25
N ALA A 390 5.10 34.58 24.01
CA ALA A 390 3.92 34.30 24.82
C ALA A 390 3.51 32.82 24.73
N VAL A 391 3.51 32.26 23.52
CA VAL A 391 3.22 30.83 23.29
C VAL A 391 4.24 29.94 24.00
N LYS A 392 5.54 30.26 23.89
CA LYS A 392 6.60 29.51 24.58
C LYS A 392 6.43 29.55 26.10
N GLN A 393 6.13 30.71 26.67
CA GLN A 393 5.95 30.87 28.11
C GLN A 393 4.76 30.07 28.65
N ASP A 394 3.62 30.09 27.94
CA ASP A 394 2.44 29.32 28.34
C ASP A 394 2.65 27.80 28.18
N LEU A 395 3.35 27.37 27.13
CA LEU A 395 3.74 25.98 26.93
C LEU A 395 4.72 25.49 28.00
N GLU A 396 5.71 26.30 28.39
CA GLU A 396 6.64 25.98 29.48
C GLU A 396 5.91 25.85 30.81
N ARG A 397 4.95 26.73 31.10
CA ARG A 397 4.13 26.63 32.31
C ARG A 397 3.36 25.30 32.34
N ILE A 398 2.66 24.96 31.26
CA ILE A 398 1.87 23.72 31.19
C ILE A 398 2.79 22.50 31.25
N ALA A 399 3.95 22.54 30.59
CA ALA A 399 4.92 21.46 30.61
C ALA A 399 5.50 21.24 32.02
N VAL A 400 5.79 22.31 32.77
CA VAL A 400 6.25 22.22 34.16
C VAL A 400 5.15 21.72 35.09
N GLU A 401 3.90 22.17 34.92
CA GLU A 401 2.76 21.69 35.70
C GLU A 401 2.50 20.19 35.48
N THR A 402 2.71 19.70 34.26
CA THR A 402 2.36 18.31 33.89
C THR A 402 3.52 17.32 34.04
N LEU A 403 4.76 17.77 33.83
CA LEU A 403 5.97 16.93 33.73
C LEU A 403 7.09 17.34 34.70
N GLY A 404 6.88 18.36 35.52
CA GLY A 404 7.91 18.94 36.38
C GLY A 404 9.05 19.59 35.59
N ASP A 405 10.25 19.64 36.17
CA ASP A 405 11.41 20.32 35.56
C ASP A 405 11.80 19.77 34.18
N LYS A 406 11.45 18.51 33.89
CA LYS A 406 11.67 17.87 32.58
C LYS A 406 10.80 18.47 31.46
N GLY A 407 9.70 19.14 31.81
CA GLY A 407 8.82 19.81 30.85
C GLY A 407 9.51 20.94 30.08
N ARG A 408 10.43 21.68 30.72
CA ARG A 408 11.20 22.75 30.06
C ARG A 408 12.08 22.20 28.94
N ALA A 409 12.72 21.05 29.16
CA ALA A 409 13.56 20.40 28.17
C ALA A 409 12.78 19.93 26.93
N ILE A 410 11.50 19.57 27.09
CA ILE A 410 10.63 19.22 25.96
C ILE A 410 10.29 20.46 25.14
N VAL A 411 9.86 21.54 25.80
CA VAL A 411 9.50 22.79 25.10
C VAL A 411 10.70 23.41 24.40
N GLU A 412 11.89 23.32 25.01
CA GLU A 412 13.14 23.75 24.39
C GLU A 412 13.51 22.89 23.17
N LYS A 413 13.38 21.56 23.24
CA LYS A 413 13.58 20.68 22.07
C LYS A 413 12.53 20.84 20.99
N MET A 414 11.31 21.20 21.35
CA MET A 414 10.27 21.58 20.38
C MET A 414 10.63 22.90 19.69
N ALA A 415 11.18 23.88 20.41
CA ALA A 415 11.60 25.17 19.87
C ALA A 415 12.88 25.08 19.00
N ASP A 416 13.86 24.27 19.39
CA ASP A 416 15.14 24.15 18.67
C ASP A 416 15.05 23.31 17.39
N ARG A 417 13.99 22.51 17.21
CA ARG A 417 13.81 21.67 16.00
C ARG A 417 13.36 22.42 14.75
N GLY A 418 13.05 23.71 14.83
CA GLY A 418 12.67 24.53 13.66
C GLY A 418 13.50 25.79 13.47
N LYS A 419 14.55 25.96 14.27
CA LYS A 419 15.71 26.76 13.85
C LYS A 419 16.48 25.99 12.79
#